data_AF-A0A9W8K2Q9-F1
#
_entry.id   AF-A0A9W8K2Q9-F1
#
_cell.length_a   1.000
_cell.length_b   1.000
_cell.length_c   1.000
_cell.angle_alpha   90.00
_cell.angle_beta   90.00
_cell.angle_gamma   90.00
#
_symmetry.space_group_name_H-M   'P 1'
#
loop_
_entity.id
_entity.type
_entity.pdbx_description
1 polymer ?
#
loop_
_entity_poly.entity_id
_entity_poly.type
_entity_poly.pdbx_seq_one_letter_code
_entity_poly.pdbx_strand_id
1 'polypeptide(L)'
;MLAKRRDEFNDFIHSHRALLLPIRELPPELLQEIFHHYYTIFVTWFTFQRDARPPFILTQVCTAWRNAAIALPSLWVKIPAFNLSRGKTHEAGYLSFVEELFRRSGGLAMLEVFVYYYPLSGKAESHPVMDILIRHSERLKILTLDGNQGALDVFAGAKGRLPNLVQLGLHIPATAEDLWQTPGVVIAKNDTFEEAPKLEIVKMPRKTRPAWLMLPLQTIIKFDNEPLQWALRTGGES
;
A
#
# COMPACT_ATOMS: atom_id res chain seq x y z
N MET A 1 -17.59 18.57 -46.75
CA MET A 1 -17.73 18.97 -45.33
C MET A 1 -16.84 18.13 -44.40
N LEU A 2 -16.73 16.81 -44.58
CA LEU A 2 -15.85 15.93 -43.77
C LEU A 2 -14.34 16.14 -44.00
N ALA A 3 -13.90 16.39 -45.24
CA ALA A 3 -12.49 16.64 -45.56
C ALA A 3 -11.97 17.92 -44.90
N LYS A 4 -12.71 19.03 -45.01
CA LYS A 4 -12.36 20.32 -44.40
C LYS A 4 -12.21 20.25 -42.88
N ARG A 5 -13.12 19.54 -42.19
CA ARG A 5 -13.00 19.27 -40.75
C ARG A 5 -11.78 18.43 -40.40
N ARG A 6 -11.40 17.49 -41.27
CA ARG A 6 -10.22 16.64 -41.07
C ARG A 6 -8.93 17.45 -41.23
N ASP A 7 -8.90 18.35 -42.20
CA ASP A 7 -7.75 19.23 -42.45
C ASP A 7 -7.59 20.24 -41.32
N GLU A 8 -8.67 20.87 -40.86
CA GLU A 8 -8.66 21.75 -39.68
C GLU A 8 -8.15 21.05 -38.41
N PHE A 9 -8.50 19.77 -38.22
CA PHE A 9 -8.02 18.97 -37.09
C PHE A 9 -6.53 18.61 -37.22
N ASN A 10 -6.07 18.31 -38.43
CA ASN A 10 -4.67 18.02 -38.70
C ASN A 10 -3.78 19.26 -38.54
N ASP A 11 -4.24 20.43 -38.99
CA ASP A 11 -3.55 21.71 -38.81
C ASP A 11 -3.46 22.11 -37.34
N PHE A 12 -4.53 21.85 -36.57
CA PHE A 12 -4.51 21.99 -35.12
C PHE A 12 -3.49 21.05 -34.46
N ILE A 13 -3.44 19.77 -34.86
CA ILE A 13 -2.43 18.82 -34.35
C ILE A 13 -1.01 19.24 -34.73
N HIS A 14 -0.79 19.73 -35.95
CA HIS A 14 0.52 20.15 -36.43
C HIS A 14 1.03 21.41 -35.73
N SER A 15 0.19 22.42 -35.56
CA SER A 15 0.54 23.65 -34.83
C SER A 15 0.89 23.39 -33.36
N HIS A 16 0.28 22.39 -32.73
CA HIS A 16 0.56 22.02 -31.34
C HIS A 16 1.65 20.94 -31.21
N ARG A 17 2.12 20.36 -32.32
CA ARG A 17 3.17 19.33 -32.32
C ARG A 17 4.48 19.88 -31.80
N ALA A 18 4.82 21.13 -32.15
CA ALA A 18 6.02 21.82 -31.72
C ALA A 18 6.09 22.01 -30.19
N LEU A 19 4.95 22.22 -29.53
CA LEU A 19 4.86 22.32 -28.07
C LEU A 19 5.07 20.97 -27.36
N LEU A 20 4.86 19.86 -28.07
CA LEU A 20 5.03 18.50 -27.55
C LEU A 20 6.42 17.91 -27.83
N LEU A 21 7.23 18.53 -28.70
CA LEU A 21 8.58 18.06 -29.04
C LEU A 21 9.52 18.00 -27.81
N PRO A 22 9.60 19.04 -26.95
CA PRO A 22 10.56 19.03 -25.85
C PRO A 22 10.34 17.87 -24.89
N ILE A 23 9.08 17.52 -24.59
CA ILE A 23 8.75 16.39 -23.69
C ILE A 23 8.98 15.02 -24.34
N ARG A 24 8.89 14.94 -25.67
CA ARG A 24 9.11 13.68 -26.42
C ARG A 24 10.59 13.41 -26.68
N GLU A 25 11.44 14.44 -26.61
CA GLU A 25 12.89 14.38 -26.82
C GLU A 25 13.67 14.31 -25.51
N LEU A 26 12.99 14.42 -24.35
CA LEU A 26 13.63 14.21 -23.05
C LEU A 26 14.23 12.80 -22.96
N PRO A 27 15.52 12.68 -22.59
CA PRO A 27 16.10 11.40 -22.21
C PRO A 27 15.30 10.73 -21.08
N PRO A 28 15.22 9.39 -21.05
CA PRO A 28 14.52 8.66 -20.00
C PRO A 28 14.95 9.05 -18.59
N GLU A 29 16.22 9.38 -18.38
CA GLU A 29 16.79 9.76 -17.09
C GLU A 29 16.17 11.06 -16.55
N LEU A 30 16.00 12.06 -17.42
CA LEU A 30 15.37 13.33 -17.02
C LEU A 30 13.87 13.15 -16.77
N LEU A 31 13.19 12.28 -17.53
CA LEU A 31 11.81 11.90 -17.24
C LEU A 31 11.70 11.22 -15.87
N GLN A 32 12.64 10.31 -15.55
CA GLN A 32 12.69 9.62 -14.27
C GLN A 32 12.93 10.59 -13.10
N GLU A 33 13.79 11.59 -13.26
CA GLU A 33 14.01 12.64 -12.28
C GLU A 33 12.73 13.46 -12.03
N ILE A 34 12.06 13.89 -13.11
CA ILE A 34 10.76 14.57 -13.02
C ILE A 34 9.74 13.70 -12.28
N PHE A 35 9.66 12.41 -12.62
CA PHE A 35 8.73 11.47 -11.97
C PHE A 35 9.04 11.30 -10.49
N HIS A 36 10.32 11.24 -10.12
CA HIS A 36 10.74 11.14 -8.72
C HIS A 36 10.33 12.39 -7.92
N HIS A 37 10.52 13.59 -8.46
CA HIS A 37 10.07 14.82 -7.82
C HIS A 37 8.55 14.89 -7.71
N TYR A 38 7.83 14.58 -8.80
CA TYR A 38 6.37 14.51 -8.79
C TYR A 38 5.86 13.53 -7.73
N TYR A 39 6.46 12.35 -7.66
CA TYR A 39 6.09 11.32 -6.69
C TYR A 39 6.37 11.76 -5.25
N THR A 40 7.55 12.33 -5.00
CA THR A 40 7.93 12.83 -3.67
C THR A 40 6.96 13.91 -3.18
N ILE A 41 6.58 14.85 -4.06
CA ILE A 41 5.57 15.86 -3.75
C ILE A 41 4.20 15.17 -3.54
N PHE A 42 3.77 14.33 -4.46
CA PHE A 42 2.45 13.70 -4.33
C PHE A 42 2.32 12.88 -3.04
N VAL A 43 3.34 12.10 -2.67
CA VAL A 43 3.35 11.27 -1.47
C VAL A 43 3.40 12.10 -0.19
N THR A 44 4.13 13.22 -0.18
CA THR A 44 4.21 14.12 1.00
C THR A 44 2.92 14.88 1.24
N TRP A 45 2.21 15.30 0.19
CA TRP A 45 1.00 16.11 0.30
C TRP A 45 -0.32 15.31 0.27
N PHE A 46 -0.36 14.17 -0.43
CA PHE A 46 -1.57 13.35 -0.64
C PHE A 46 -1.40 11.94 -0.07
N THR A 47 -0.92 11.89 1.17
CA THR A 47 -0.46 10.70 1.89
C THR A 47 -1.40 9.49 1.81
N PHE A 48 -2.71 9.68 1.60
CA PHE A 48 -3.72 8.61 1.68
C PHE A 48 -4.92 8.77 0.72
N GLN A 49 -4.74 9.24 -0.52
CA GLN A 49 -5.84 9.11 -1.48
C GLN A 49 -6.00 7.63 -1.89
N ARG A 50 -7.20 7.09 -1.63
CA ARG A 50 -7.65 5.71 -1.94
C ARG A 50 -7.47 5.35 -3.42
N ASP A 51 -7.36 6.37 -4.27
CA ASP A 51 -7.23 6.28 -5.72
C ASP A 51 -5.80 6.58 -6.21
N ALA A 52 -4.77 6.26 -5.42
CA ALA A 52 -3.34 6.54 -5.67
C ALA A 52 -3.00 6.54 -7.18
N ARG A 53 -2.96 7.75 -7.75
CA ARG A 53 -2.84 7.97 -9.20
C ARG A 53 -1.41 7.77 -9.72
N PRO A 54 -0.34 8.08 -8.96
CA PRO A 54 1.03 7.72 -9.32
C PRO A 54 1.37 6.32 -8.75
N PRO A 55 2.11 5.49 -9.50
CA PRO A 55 2.75 5.79 -10.79
C PRO A 55 1.86 5.61 -12.02
N PHE A 56 0.63 5.11 -11.88
CA PHE A 56 -0.19 4.69 -13.01
C PHE A 56 -0.43 5.80 -14.03
N ILE A 57 -0.72 7.03 -13.58
CA ILE A 57 -0.99 8.16 -14.48
C ILE A 57 0.20 8.46 -15.39
N LEU A 58 1.44 8.32 -14.90
CA LEU A 58 2.65 8.51 -15.69
C LEU A 58 2.75 7.47 -16.81
N THR A 59 2.27 6.24 -16.57
CA THR A 59 2.25 5.15 -17.55
C THR A 59 1.19 5.28 -18.65
N GLN A 60 0.27 6.26 -18.52
CA GLN A 60 -0.83 6.46 -19.46
C GLN A 60 -0.62 7.65 -20.43
N VAL A 61 0.47 8.41 -20.27
CA VAL A 61 0.72 9.61 -21.10
C VAL A 61 1.17 9.23 -22.51
N CYS A 62 2.28 8.51 -22.63
CA CYS A 62 2.80 8.02 -23.91
C CYS A 62 3.71 6.80 -23.68
N THR A 63 4.14 6.14 -24.75
CA THR A 63 5.03 4.96 -24.66
C THR A 63 6.37 5.29 -24.00
N ALA A 64 6.97 6.45 -24.29
CA ALA A 64 8.23 6.86 -23.68
C ALA A 64 8.10 7.02 -22.15
N TRP A 65 7.05 7.71 -21.69
CA TRP A 65 6.77 7.89 -20.26
C TRP A 65 6.46 6.57 -19.57
N ARG A 66 5.71 5.69 -20.23
CA ARG A 66 5.44 4.34 -19.72
C ARG A 66 6.72 3.56 -19.49
N ASN A 67 7.62 3.54 -20.48
CA ASN A 67 8.88 2.82 -20.37
C ASN A 67 9.76 3.41 -19.26
N ALA A 68 9.89 4.74 -19.22
CA ALA A 68 10.67 5.43 -18.18
C ALA A 68 10.11 5.17 -16.77
N ALA A 69 8.78 5.22 -16.59
CA ALA A 69 8.14 4.99 -15.30
C ALA A 69 8.20 3.52 -14.85
N ILE A 70 8.02 2.56 -15.76
CA ILE A 70 8.17 1.12 -15.45
C ILE A 70 9.63 0.80 -15.08
N ALA A 71 10.59 1.45 -15.73
CA ALA A 71 12.02 1.27 -15.47
C ALA A 71 12.51 1.99 -14.20
N LEU A 72 11.64 2.66 -13.44
CA LEU A 72 12.00 3.36 -12.21
C LEU A 72 11.35 2.69 -10.98
N PRO A 73 12.01 1.70 -10.35
CA PRO A 73 11.43 0.90 -9.27
C PRO A 73 10.98 1.71 -8.04
N SER A 74 11.65 2.83 -7.77
CA SER A 74 11.35 3.72 -6.64
C SER A 74 9.94 4.31 -6.70
N LEU A 75 9.30 4.35 -7.88
CA LEU A 75 7.91 4.78 -8.02
C LEU A 75 6.88 3.75 -7.55
N TRP A 76 7.29 2.47 -7.45
CA TRP A 76 6.39 1.34 -7.20
C TRP A 76 6.51 0.80 -5.77
N VAL A 77 7.30 1.45 -4.90
CA VAL A 77 7.53 1.00 -3.52
C VAL A 77 6.33 1.23 -2.61
N LYS A 78 5.57 2.31 -2.83
CA LYS A 78 4.28 2.53 -2.16
C LYS A 78 3.18 1.87 -2.96
N ILE A 79 2.67 0.78 -2.41
CA ILE A 79 1.65 -0.04 -3.03
C ILE A 79 0.28 0.61 -2.75
N PRO A 80 -0.66 0.63 -3.73
CA PRO A 80 -2.02 1.08 -3.48
C PRO A 80 -2.66 0.30 -2.33
N ALA A 81 -3.51 0.96 -1.55
CA ALA A 81 -4.19 0.28 -0.46
C ALA A 81 -5.08 -0.85 -0.98
N PHE A 82 -4.93 -2.04 -0.39
CA PHE A 82 -5.73 -3.20 -0.74
C PHE A 82 -7.00 -3.25 0.11
N ASN A 83 -8.17 -3.14 -0.53
CA ASN A 83 -9.44 -3.39 0.12
C ASN A 83 -9.91 -4.81 -0.22
N LEU A 84 -9.60 -5.75 0.68
CA LEU A 84 -9.80 -7.19 0.51
C LEU A 84 -11.24 -7.62 0.81
N SER A 85 -12.12 -6.70 1.21
CA SER A 85 -13.56 -6.94 1.32
C SER A 85 -14.28 -6.86 -0.04
N ARG A 86 -13.58 -6.51 -1.12
CA ARG A 86 -14.16 -6.41 -2.47
C ARG A 86 -14.00 -7.74 -3.22
N GLY A 87 -15.08 -8.29 -3.78
CA GLY A 87 -15.03 -9.57 -4.52
C GLY A 87 -13.97 -9.63 -5.64
N LYS A 88 -13.69 -8.51 -6.31
CA LYS A 88 -12.66 -8.41 -7.38
C LYS A 88 -11.26 -8.83 -6.93
N THR A 89 -10.95 -8.79 -5.64
CA THR A 89 -9.60 -9.14 -5.13
C THR A 89 -9.26 -10.62 -5.22
N HIS A 90 -10.23 -11.46 -5.58
CA HIS A 90 -10.05 -12.89 -5.84
C HIS A 90 -9.87 -13.20 -7.34
N GLU A 91 -10.13 -12.23 -8.22
CA GLU A 91 -10.04 -12.44 -9.67
C GLU A 91 -8.57 -12.55 -10.12
N ALA A 92 -8.29 -13.47 -11.04
CA ALA A 92 -6.93 -13.69 -11.57
C ALA A 92 -6.28 -12.41 -12.14
N GLY A 93 -7.08 -11.53 -12.77
CA GLY A 93 -6.61 -10.25 -13.28
C GLY A 93 -6.14 -9.30 -12.17
N TYR A 94 -6.83 -9.29 -11.04
CA TYR A 94 -6.43 -8.50 -9.87
C TYR A 94 -5.16 -9.06 -9.24
N LEU A 95 -5.06 -10.39 -9.09
CA LEU A 95 -3.86 -11.03 -8.54
C LEU A 95 -2.64 -10.78 -9.43
N SER A 96 -2.82 -10.85 -10.75
CA SER A 96 -1.78 -10.51 -11.74
C SER A 96 -1.35 -9.05 -11.61
N PHE A 97 -2.30 -8.15 -11.37
CA PHE A 97 -2.00 -6.75 -11.08
C PHE A 97 -1.17 -6.59 -9.79
N VAL A 98 -1.55 -7.26 -8.70
CA VAL A 98 -0.78 -7.20 -7.43
C VAL A 98 0.64 -7.72 -7.64
N GLU A 99 0.82 -8.90 -8.23
CA GLU A 99 2.14 -9.48 -8.53
C GLU A 99 2.98 -8.54 -9.41
N GLU A 100 2.35 -7.88 -10.39
CA GLU A 100 3.03 -6.91 -11.25
C GLU A 100 3.54 -5.69 -10.48
N LEU A 101 2.85 -5.22 -9.43
CA LEU A 101 3.36 -4.15 -8.56
C LEU A 101 4.59 -4.59 -7.78
N PHE A 102 4.57 -5.82 -7.26
CA PHE A 102 5.69 -6.42 -6.53
C PHE A 102 6.89 -6.66 -7.45
N ARG A 103 6.64 -6.98 -8.72
CA ARG A 103 7.67 -7.11 -9.76
C ARG A 103 8.28 -5.76 -10.13
N ARG A 104 7.46 -4.73 -10.35
CA ARG A 104 7.93 -3.38 -10.77
C ARG A 104 8.70 -2.64 -9.69
N SER A 105 8.36 -2.86 -8.42
CA SER A 105 9.14 -2.32 -7.30
C SER A 105 10.56 -2.89 -7.22
N GLY A 106 10.86 -3.99 -7.91
CA GLY A 106 12.20 -4.57 -7.97
C GLY A 106 12.58 -5.34 -6.70
N GLY A 107 13.40 -6.38 -6.85
CA GLY A 107 13.66 -7.36 -5.78
C GLY A 107 14.28 -6.80 -4.50
N LEU A 108 14.96 -5.66 -4.57
CA LEU A 108 15.66 -5.04 -3.42
C LEU A 108 14.88 -3.89 -2.78
N ALA A 109 13.79 -3.42 -3.39
CA ALA A 109 13.06 -2.30 -2.82
C ALA A 109 12.18 -2.75 -1.66
N MET A 110 12.13 -1.89 -0.64
CA MET A 110 11.30 -2.11 0.54
C MET A 110 9.93 -1.44 0.36
N LEU A 111 8.88 -2.16 0.69
CA LEU A 111 7.51 -1.84 0.34
C LEU A 111 6.77 -1.15 1.48
N GLU A 112 5.87 -0.24 1.10
CA GLU A 112 4.86 0.35 1.96
C GLU A 112 3.50 -0.19 1.54
N VAL A 113 2.86 -0.96 2.44
CA VAL A 113 1.62 -1.67 2.16
C VAL A 113 0.55 -1.30 3.18
N PHE A 114 -0.65 -1.04 2.66
CA PHE A 114 -1.85 -0.74 3.44
C PHE A 114 -2.92 -1.76 3.06
N VAL A 115 -3.46 -2.46 4.06
CA VAL A 115 -4.46 -3.51 3.87
C VAL A 115 -5.67 -3.18 4.71
N TYR A 116 -6.83 -3.17 4.08
CA TYR A 116 -8.14 -3.20 4.70
C TYR A 116 -8.74 -4.58 4.49
N TYR A 117 -8.91 -5.34 5.57
CA TYR A 117 -9.41 -6.72 5.51
C TYR A 117 -10.23 -7.10 6.74
N TYR A 118 -11.53 -7.33 6.53
CA TYR A 118 -12.47 -7.77 7.55
C TYR A 118 -13.12 -9.08 7.11
N PRO A 119 -12.51 -10.25 7.36
CA PRO A 119 -13.15 -11.54 7.10
C PRO A 119 -14.50 -11.64 7.80
N LEU A 120 -15.53 -12.03 7.06
CA LEU A 120 -16.93 -12.05 7.52
C LEU A 120 -17.14 -12.99 8.71
N SER A 121 -16.41 -14.10 8.73
CA SER A 121 -16.45 -15.08 9.82
C SER A 121 -15.80 -14.58 11.12
N GLY A 122 -15.05 -13.48 11.06
CA GLY A 122 -14.18 -13.01 12.15
C GLY A 122 -12.98 -13.92 12.43
N LYS A 123 -12.87 -15.06 11.74
CA LYS A 123 -11.79 -16.04 11.89
C LYS A 123 -10.75 -15.87 10.79
N ALA A 124 -9.60 -16.51 10.97
CA ALA A 124 -8.58 -16.60 9.93
C ALA A 124 -9.16 -17.28 8.67
N GLU A 125 -9.39 -16.49 7.64
CA GLU A 125 -9.78 -16.95 6.31
C GLU A 125 -8.67 -16.55 5.35
N SER A 126 -8.07 -17.52 4.66
CA SER A 126 -7.01 -17.20 3.70
C SER A 126 -7.59 -16.31 2.59
N HIS A 127 -6.83 -15.29 2.22
CA HIS A 127 -7.16 -14.41 1.10
C HIS A 127 -5.94 -14.40 0.16
N PRO A 128 -6.11 -14.58 -1.17
CA PRO A 128 -4.98 -14.75 -2.08
C PRO A 128 -4.00 -13.57 -2.07
N VAL A 129 -4.49 -12.33 -1.92
CA VAL A 129 -3.62 -11.16 -1.73
C VAL A 129 -2.82 -11.23 -0.42
N MET A 130 -3.41 -11.72 0.68
CA MET A 130 -2.66 -11.92 1.93
C MET A 130 -1.55 -12.95 1.74
N ASP A 131 -1.81 -14.04 1.01
CA ASP A 131 -0.78 -15.04 0.70
C ASP A 131 0.39 -14.44 -0.08
N ILE A 132 0.11 -13.55 -1.04
CA ILE A 132 1.13 -12.80 -1.78
C ILE A 132 1.93 -11.89 -0.82
N LEU A 133 1.25 -11.15 0.05
CA LEU A 133 1.91 -10.27 1.04
C LEU A 133 2.82 -11.06 1.97
N ILE A 134 2.34 -12.20 2.47
CA ILE A 134 3.09 -13.10 3.35
C ILE A 134 4.31 -13.67 2.62
N ARG A 135 4.19 -14.04 1.34
CA ARG A 135 5.32 -14.51 0.51
C ARG A 135 6.39 -13.45 0.35
N HIS A 136 6.02 -12.18 0.28
CA HIS A 136 6.92 -11.03 0.12
C HIS A 136 7.18 -10.25 1.42
N SER A 137 6.88 -10.85 2.57
CA SER A 137 6.96 -10.21 3.89
C SER A 137 8.33 -9.62 4.21
N GLU A 138 9.41 -10.24 3.71
CA GLU A 138 10.78 -9.77 3.93
C GLU A 138 11.08 -8.39 3.33
N ARG A 139 10.28 -7.98 2.34
CA ARG A 139 10.40 -6.68 1.67
C ARG A 139 9.57 -5.61 2.35
N LEU A 140 8.70 -5.94 3.31
CA LEU A 140 7.84 -4.94 3.94
C LEU A 140 8.66 -4.03 4.86
N LYS A 141 8.61 -2.72 4.60
CA LYS A 141 9.17 -1.68 5.49
C LYS A 141 8.09 -1.01 6.31
N ILE A 142 6.95 -0.74 5.69
CA ILE A 142 5.78 -0.18 6.35
C ILE A 142 4.61 -1.10 6.07
N LEU A 143 3.98 -1.61 7.12
CA LEU A 143 2.75 -2.36 7.04
C LEU A 143 1.69 -1.66 7.87
N THR A 144 0.54 -1.39 7.27
CA THR A 144 -0.67 -1.01 8.01
C THR A 144 -1.77 -2.02 7.72
N LEU A 145 -2.25 -2.70 8.76
CA LEU A 145 -3.37 -3.63 8.70
C LEU A 145 -4.55 -3.04 9.46
N ASP A 146 -5.63 -2.81 8.74
CA ASP A 146 -6.93 -2.41 9.27
C ASP A 146 -7.92 -3.54 9.03
N GLY A 147 -8.44 -4.10 10.11
CA GLY A 147 -9.14 -5.36 10.06
C GLY A 147 -9.65 -5.82 11.40
N ASN A 148 -10.01 -7.10 11.48
CA ASN A 148 -10.34 -7.77 12.73
C ASN A 148 -9.24 -8.79 13.10
N GLN A 149 -9.45 -9.54 14.19
CA GLN A 149 -8.50 -10.55 14.64
C GLN A 149 -8.19 -11.59 13.55
N GLY A 150 -9.19 -12.04 12.78
CA GLY A 150 -8.98 -12.97 11.68
C GLY A 150 -7.99 -12.47 10.61
N ALA A 151 -7.97 -11.17 10.32
CA ALA A 151 -7.00 -10.59 9.40
C ALA A 151 -5.56 -10.66 9.94
N LEU A 152 -5.40 -10.43 11.24
CA LEU A 152 -4.12 -10.54 11.93
C LEU A 152 -3.65 -12.00 12.02
N ASP A 153 -4.57 -12.93 12.29
CA ASP A 153 -4.28 -14.37 12.36
C ASP A 153 -3.82 -14.91 11.01
N VAL A 154 -4.42 -14.46 9.90
CA VAL A 154 -3.94 -14.81 8.54
C VAL A 154 -2.52 -14.28 8.34
N PHE A 155 -2.26 -13.04 8.74
CA PHE A 155 -0.94 -12.43 8.59
C PHE A 155 0.12 -13.06 9.51
N ALA A 156 -0.27 -13.82 10.54
CA ALA A 156 0.66 -14.55 11.40
C ALA A 156 1.57 -15.52 10.62
N GLY A 157 1.17 -15.93 9.41
CA GLY A 157 2.04 -16.67 8.50
C GLY A 157 3.34 -15.94 8.08
N ALA A 158 3.44 -14.62 8.31
CA ALA A 158 4.65 -13.83 8.08
C ALA A 158 5.65 -13.86 9.26
N LYS A 159 5.31 -14.53 10.36
CA LYS A 159 6.20 -14.65 11.54
C LYS A 159 7.61 -15.12 11.14
N GLY A 160 8.62 -14.48 11.71
CA GLY A 160 10.04 -14.75 11.43
C GLY A 160 10.53 -14.23 10.07
N ARG A 161 9.67 -13.59 9.26
CA ARG A 161 9.99 -13.07 7.91
C ARG A 161 9.77 -11.57 7.77
N LEU A 162 9.98 -10.82 8.85
CA LEU A 162 9.82 -9.36 8.88
C LEU A 162 11.14 -8.61 9.21
N PRO A 163 12.30 -8.96 8.60
CA PRO A 163 13.61 -8.38 8.92
C PRO A 163 13.74 -6.89 8.59
N ASN A 164 12.88 -6.36 7.70
CA ASN A 164 12.94 -4.97 7.23
C ASN A 164 11.77 -4.11 7.70
N LEU A 165 10.86 -4.65 8.51
CA LEU A 165 9.69 -3.92 8.99
C LEU A 165 10.14 -2.85 9.98
N VAL A 166 9.93 -1.58 9.61
CA VAL A 166 10.29 -0.39 10.41
C VAL A 166 9.06 0.22 11.08
N GLN A 167 7.92 0.21 10.38
CA GLN A 167 6.68 0.76 10.90
C GLN A 167 5.54 -0.23 10.77
N LEU A 168 4.84 -0.46 11.88
CA LEU A 168 3.63 -1.27 11.98
C LEU A 168 2.44 -0.39 12.38
N GLY A 169 1.39 -0.37 11.57
CA GLY A 169 0.10 0.19 11.91
C GLY A 169 -0.92 -0.92 12.11
N LEU A 170 -1.57 -0.99 13.26
CA LEU A 170 -2.64 -1.96 13.53
C LEU A 170 -3.91 -1.22 13.94
N HIS A 171 -4.96 -1.35 13.13
CA HIS A 171 -6.31 -0.93 13.49
C HIS A 171 -7.18 -2.18 13.57
N ILE A 172 -7.18 -2.79 14.76
CA ILE A 172 -7.94 -3.99 15.06
C ILE A 172 -8.83 -3.66 16.28
N PRO A 173 -10.17 -3.68 16.13
CA PRO A 173 -11.05 -3.49 17.26
C PRO A 173 -10.86 -4.65 18.24
N ALA A 174 -10.73 -4.33 19.52
CA ALA A 174 -10.71 -5.34 20.56
C ALA A 174 -12.04 -6.09 20.57
N THR A 175 -11.95 -7.38 20.81
CA THR A 175 -13.12 -8.22 21.01
C THR A 175 -13.79 -7.86 22.35
N ALA A 176 -15.03 -8.31 22.54
CA ALA A 176 -15.66 -8.23 23.86
C ALA A 176 -14.81 -8.95 24.92
N GLU A 177 -14.17 -10.05 24.56
CA GLU A 177 -13.27 -10.82 25.44
C GLU A 177 -12.06 -10.02 25.91
N ASP A 178 -11.46 -9.22 25.01
CA ASP A 178 -10.37 -8.29 25.35
C ASP A 178 -10.80 -7.16 26.29
N LEU A 179 -12.06 -6.70 26.18
CA LEU A 179 -12.58 -5.56 26.94
C LEU A 179 -13.08 -5.94 28.33
N TRP A 180 -13.60 -7.17 28.49
CA TRP A 180 -14.33 -7.57 29.70
C TRP A 180 -13.56 -8.50 30.64
N GLN A 181 -12.26 -8.78 30.40
CA GLN A 181 -11.40 -9.66 31.24
C GLN A 181 -12.19 -10.83 31.83
N THR A 182 -12.93 -11.54 30.99
CA THR A 182 -13.84 -12.59 31.43
C THR A 182 -13.03 -13.63 32.21
N PRO A 183 -13.36 -13.91 33.48
CA PRO A 183 -12.57 -14.83 34.30
C PRO A 183 -12.45 -16.19 33.62
N GLY A 184 -11.21 -16.65 33.39
CA GLY A 184 -10.92 -17.92 32.71
C GLY A 184 -10.67 -17.82 31.20
N VAL A 185 -10.83 -16.65 30.57
CA VAL A 185 -10.46 -16.46 29.16
C VAL A 185 -8.97 -16.13 29.06
N VAL A 186 -8.20 -17.04 28.46
CA VAL A 186 -6.80 -16.80 28.11
C VAL A 186 -6.78 -15.91 26.88
N ILE A 187 -6.31 -14.67 27.03
CA ILE A 187 -6.09 -13.77 25.91
C ILE A 187 -5.00 -14.41 25.01
N ALA A 188 -5.38 -14.82 23.80
CA ALA A 188 -4.45 -15.39 22.84
C ALA A 188 -3.38 -14.35 22.48
N LYS A 189 -2.11 -14.70 22.68
CA LYS A 189 -1.00 -13.82 22.31
C LYS A 189 -0.70 -13.96 20.82
N ASN A 190 -0.41 -12.83 20.18
CA ASN A 190 0.11 -12.76 18.83
C ASN A 190 1.58 -12.35 18.89
N ASP A 191 2.46 -13.23 18.40
CA ASP A 191 3.91 -13.06 18.36
C ASP A 191 4.48 -12.87 16.95
N THR A 192 3.60 -12.60 15.98
CA THR A 192 3.95 -12.40 14.56
C THR A 192 5.07 -11.37 14.37
N PHE A 193 5.04 -10.31 15.18
CA PHE A 193 5.94 -9.17 15.06
C PHE A 193 7.07 -9.17 16.08
N GLU A 194 7.16 -10.18 16.95
CA GLU A 194 8.19 -10.25 18.00
C GLU A 194 9.60 -10.33 17.38
N GLU A 195 9.75 -11.03 16.26
CA GLU A 195 11.00 -11.20 15.52
C GLU A 195 11.19 -10.18 14.39
N ALA A 196 10.76 -8.93 14.60
CA ALA A 196 10.96 -7.82 13.66
C ALA A 196 12.09 -6.87 14.15
N PRO A 197 13.37 -7.16 13.87
CA PRO A 197 14.51 -6.51 14.53
C PRO A 197 14.68 -5.01 14.21
N LYS A 198 14.02 -4.50 13.16
CA LYS A 198 14.08 -3.08 12.75
C LYS A 198 12.81 -2.32 13.11
N LEU A 199 11.88 -2.93 13.85
CA LEU A 199 10.59 -2.31 14.14
C LEU A 199 10.76 -1.18 15.15
N GLU A 200 10.62 0.06 14.68
CA GLU A 200 10.84 1.27 15.47
C GLU A 200 9.53 2.00 15.81
N ILE A 201 8.54 1.93 14.91
CA ILE A 201 7.32 2.73 15.01
C ILE A 201 6.11 1.80 15.04
N VAL A 202 5.31 1.91 16.09
CA VAL A 202 4.02 1.21 16.19
C VAL A 202 2.91 2.24 16.29
N LYS A 203 1.95 2.17 15.37
CA LYS A 203 0.78 3.04 15.31
C LYS A 203 -0.48 2.24 15.61
N MET A 204 -1.21 2.63 16.64
CA MET A 204 -2.47 2.00 17.01
C MET A 204 -3.43 3.06 17.50
N PRO A 205 -4.65 3.19 16.94
CA PRO A 205 -5.60 4.22 17.35
C PRO A 205 -6.13 4.05 18.80
N ARG A 206 -5.65 3.07 19.56
CA ARG A 206 -5.96 2.88 20.98
C ARG A 206 -4.88 3.52 21.84
N LYS A 207 -5.30 4.14 22.95
CA LYS A 207 -4.40 4.84 23.89
C LYS A 207 -3.33 3.95 24.55
N THR A 208 -3.49 2.62 24.51
CA THR A 208 -2.62 1.67 25.21
C THR A 208 -2.30 0.45 24.36
N ARG A 209 -1.05 -0.03 24.44
CA ARG A 209 -0.62 -1.30 23.85
C ARG A 209 -1.48 -2.46 24.38
N PRO A 210 -2.06 -3.30 23.50
CA PRO A 210 -2.81 -4.46 23.95
C PRO A 210 -1.90 -5.54 24.53
N ALA A 211 -2.36 -6.21 25.60
CA ALA A 211 -1.63 -7.30 26.25
C ALA A 211 -1.49 -8.55 25.35
N TRP A 212 -2.35 -8.69 24.33
CA TRP A 212 -2.28 -9.77 23.36
C TRP A 212 -1.13 -9.61 22.36
N LEU A 213 -0.53 -8.44 22.20
CA LEU A 213 0.48 -8.22 21.14
C LEU A 213 1.90 -8.24 21.67
N MET A 214 2.69 -9.21 21.22
CA MET A 214 4.12 -9.29 21.48
C MET A 214 4.90 -8.49 20.42
N LEU A 215 5.85 -7.69 20.89
CA LEU A 215 6.63 -6.75 20.09
C LEU A 215 8.07 -6.69 20.62
N PRO A 216 9.06 -6.43 19.76
CA PRO A 216 10.46 -6.22 20.14
C PRO A 216 10.60 -4.89 20.89
N LEU A 217 10.35 -4.91 22.19
CA LEU A 217 10.31 -3.72 23.02
C LEU A 217 11.60 -2.90 23.01
N GLN A 218 12.73 -3.57 22.80
CA GLN A 218 14.06 -2.97 22.74
C GLN A 218 14.27 -2.05 21.52
N THR A 219 13.49 -2.21 20.45
CA THR A 219 13.67 -1.45 19.21
C THR A 219 12.62 -0.36 19.02
N ILE A 220 11.52 -0.38 19.78
CA ILE A 220 10.43 0.58 19.59
C ILE A 220 10.82 1.94 20.15
N ILE A 221 10.83 2.95 19.28
CA ILE A 221 11.17 4.34 19.60
C ILE A 221 9.89 5.19 19.68
N LYS A 222 8.85 4.85 18.92
CA LYS A 222 7.60 5.60 18.89
C LYS A 222 6.38 4.68 18.96
N PHE A 223 5.52 4.94 19.94
CA PHE A 223 4.17 4.41 20.02
C PHE A 223 3.19 5.56 19.79
N ASP A 224 2.46 5.53 18.67
CA ASP A 224 1.56 6.61 18.27
C ASP A 224 0.10 6.16 18.37
N ASN A 225 -0.71 7.00 19.00
CA ASN A 225 -2.15 6.77 19.19
C ASN A 225 -3.02 7.58 18.23
N GLU A 226 -2.40 8.38 17.36
CA GLU A 226 -3.12 9.18 16.38
C GLU A 226 -3.93 8.29 15.42
N PRO A 227 -5.22 8.61 15.20
CA PRO A 227 -6.01 7.91 14.20
C PRO A 227 -5.32 8.02 12.84
N LEU A 228 -5.24 6.88 12.14
CA LEU A 228 -4.71 6.85 10.79
C LEU A 228 -5.53 7.82 9.93
N GLN A 229 -4.87 8.78 9.29
CA GLN A 229 -5.51 9.91 8.58
C GLN A 229 -6.53 9.51 7.50
N TRP A 230 -6.54 8.23 7.08
CA TRP A 230 -7.52 7.70 6.14
C TRP A 230 -8.84 7.26 6.81
N ALA A 231 -8.85 6.88 8.09
CA ALA A 231 -10.06 6.57 8.87
C ALA A 231 -10.92 7.82 9.13
N LEU A 232 -10.30 9.00 9.17
CA LEU A 232 -11.00 10.29 9.24
C LEU A 232 -11.80 10.61 7.97
N ARG A 233 -11.61 9.87 6.87
CA ARG A 233 -12.31 10.10 5.59
C ARG A 233 -13.37 9.05 5.26
N THR A 234 -13.44 7.93 5.97
CA THR A 234 -14.51 6.93 5.81
C THR A 234 -15.78 7.28 6.59
N GLY A 235 -15.72 8.28 7.48
CA GLY A 235 -16.86 8.75 8.28
C GLY A 235 -17.83 9.69 7.54
N GLY A 236 -17.82 9.72 6.21
CA GLY A 236 -18.62 10.65 5.42
C GLY A 236 -19.15 10.01 4.15
N GLU A 237 -19.88 8.90 4.29
CA GLU A 237 -20.83 8.37 3.29
C GLU A 237 -21.58 7.21 3.98
N SER A 238 -22.50 7.60 4.86
CA SER A 238 -23.63 6.77 5.33
C SER A 238 -24.87 7.15 4.55
#